data_AF-A0A2H0GUK0-F1
#
_entry.id   AF-A0A2H0GUK0-F1
#
_cell.length_a   1.000
_cell.length_b   1.000
_cell.length_c   1.000
_cell.angle_alpha   90.00
_cell.angle_beta   90.00
_cell.angle_gamma   90.00
#
_symmetry.space_group_name_H-M   'P 1'
#
loop_
_entity.id
_entity.type
_entity.pdbx_description
1 polymer ?
#
loop_
_entity_poly.entity_id
_entity_poly.type
_entity_poly.pdbx_seq_one_letter_code
_entity_poly.pdbx_strand_id
1 'polypeptide(L)'
;MKRNIYSIAILFAIGLLFLSCRKDNKPNQNNPTSFLDLKIDESFKFENFSNLQTSIQLASTKATGVEIVQIYDAHPNNGGRLILTGAVNQNGVFNLPIRIASRLTEVYIAKLSSSGLNEYVAVPVSGTSIQFNFASNKSVEESLTVGNCDNTLSNNFNSDLNIPAGETYCVAAGNTATIKKLTIGAGGTLSVSGTATITKNYQNSGSDKTIVVNSGASLTLPKYNLDYTVQNYGTLNFTGSGSGDDACQIEGD
;
A
#
# COMPACT_ATOMS: atom_id res chain seq x y z
N MET A 1 45.02 38.34 63.49
CA MET A 1 43.79 37.62 63.86
C MET A 1 42.77 37.41 62.72
N LYS A 2 43.00 37.85 61.47
CA LYS A 2 42.05 37.68 60.35
C LYS A 2 42.22 36.39 59.53
N ARG A 3 43.32 35.64 59.71
CA ARG A 3 43.64 34.44 58.91
C ARG A 3 42.96 33.16 59.40
N ASN A 4 42.55 33.12 60.68
CA ASN A 4 41.91 31.93 61.29
C ASN A 4 40.37 31.93 61.14
N ILE A 5 39.78 33.05 60.69
CA ILE A 5 38.33 33.18 60.47
C ILE A 5 37.92 32.54 59.14
N TYR A 6 38.77 32.62 58.11
CA TYR A 6 38.49 32.00 56.80
C TYR A 6 38.50 30.46 56.84
N SER A 7 39.34 29.86 57.69
CA SER A 7 39.37 28.39 57.85
C SER A 7 38.12 27.83 58.52
N ILE A 8 37.48 28.59 59.41
CA ILE A 8 36.22 28.18 60.07
C ILE A 8 35.04 28.34 59.12
N ALA A 9 35.03 29.40 58.29
CA ALA A 9 33.98 29.63 57.29
C ALA A 9 33.96 28.54 56.18
N ILE A 10 35.14 28.06 55.76
CA ILE A 10 35.24 26.99 54.76
C ILE A 10 34.80 25.63 55.35
N LEU A 11 35.11 25.35 56.63
CA LEU A 11 34.67 24.12 57.29
C LEU A 11 33.14 24.07 57.46
N PHE A 12 32.51 25.22 57.72
CA PHE A 12 31.05 25.34 57.83
C PHE A 12 30.33 25.23 56.48
N ALA A 13 30.95 25.73 55.40
CA ALA A 13 30.42 25.60 54.03
C ALA A 13 30.44 24.16 53.49
N ILE A 14 31.42 23.34 53.91
CA ILE A 14 31.49 21.92 53.52
C ILE A 14 30.48 21.06 54.29
N GLY A 15 30.15 21.42 55.54
CA GLY A 15 29.12 20.73 56.33
C GLY A 15 27.70 20.86 55.76
N LEU A 16 27.42 21.95 55.04
CA LEU A 16 26.11 22.20 54.43
C LEU A 16 25.88 21.40 53.13
N LEU A 17 26.93 20.84 52.51
CA LEU A 17 26.81 20.05 51.28
C LEU A 17 26.32 18.61 51.51
N PHE A 18 26.38 18.09 52.74
CA PHE A 18 25.87 16.75 53.08
C PHE A 18 24.38 16.71 53.47
N LEU A 19 23.70 17.87 53.50
CA LEU A 19 22.24 17.96 53.62
C LEU A 19 21.52 17.93 52.26
N SER A 20 22.25 17.67 51.17
CA SER A 20 21.66 17.40 49.86
C SER A 20 20.72 16.20 49.95
N CYS A 21 19.42 16.50 49.96
CA CYS A 21 18.30 15.66 49.59
C CYS A 21 18.55 14.15 49.69
N ARG A 22 18.42 13.58 50.90
CA ARG A 22 17.76 12.27 50.96
C ARG A 22 16.33 12.49 50.53
N LYS A 23 16.08 12.34 49.22
CA LYS A 23 14.75 12.04 48.72
C LYS A 23 14.40 10.70 49.36
N ASP A 24 13.59 10.75 50.42
CA ASP A 24 12.94 9.56 50.96
C ASP A 24 12.06 9.00 49.83
N ASN A 25 12.66 8.14 49.01
CA ASN A 25 11.94 7.23 48.15
C ASN A 25 11.28 6.22 49.09
N LYS A 26 10.23 6.65 49.80
CA LYS A 26 9.25 5.71 50.29
C LYS A 26 8.75 5.01 49.02
N PRO A 27 9.00 3.69 48.85
CA PRO A 27 8.38 2.98 47.75
C PRO A 27 6.89 3.26 47.86
N ASN A 28 6.29 3.77 46.77
CA ASN A 28 4.87 4.02 46.70
C ASN A 28 4.18 2.70 47.10
N GLN A 29 3.53 2.65 48.26
CA GLN A 29 2.96 1.44 48.85
C GLN A 29 1.73 0.92 48.07
N ASN A 30 1.45 1.48 46.91
CA ASN A 30 0.38 1.04 46.02
C ASN A 30 0.87 0.05 44.95
N ASN A 31 2.04 -0.57 45.12
CA ASN A 31 2.41 -1.70 44.29
C ASN A 31 1.68 -2.95 44.81
N PRO A 32 0.75 -3.54 44.04
CA PRO A 32 0.01 -4.73 44.48
C PRO A 32 0.98 -5.85 44.83
N THR A 33 0.87 -6.37 46.05
CA THR A 33 1.72 -7.44 46.60
C THR A 33 1.25 -8.84 46.20
N SER A 34 0.01 -8.94 45.75
CA SER A 34 -0.63 -10.16 45.26
C SER A 34 -1.35 -9.91 43.95
N PHE A 35 -1.47 -10.93 43.10
CA PHE A 35 -2.30 -10.88 41.90
C PHE A 35 -3.77 -10.51 42.22
N LEU A 36 -4.23 -10.83 43.42
CA LEU A 36 -5.57 -10.49 43.92
C LEU A 36 -5.74 -9.00 44.25
N ASP A 37 -4.64 -8.25 44.41
CA ASP A 37 -4.66 -6.81 44.71
C ASP A 37 -4.71 -5.96 43.43
N LEU A 38 -4.68 -6.60 42.26
CA LEU A 38 -4.64 -5.95 40.97
C LEU A 38 -6.02 -5.37 40.64
N LYS A 39 -6.18 -4.06 40.84
CA LYS A 39 -7.38 -3.32 40.45
C LYS A 39 -7.33 -3.06 38.95
N ILE A 40 -8.10 -3.84 38.20
CA ILE A 40 -8.32 -3.59 36.77
C ILE A 40 -9.32 -2.44 36.65
N ASP A 41 -9.02 -1.47 35.81
CA ASP A 41 -9.95 -0.38 35.47
C ASP A 41 -11.23 -0.97 34.86
N GLU A 42 -12.42 -0.50 35.28
CA GLU A 42 -13.69 -1.00 34.73
C GLU A 42 -13.84 -0.74 33.22
N SER A 43 -13.11 0.24 32.67
CA SER A 43 -13.03 0.51 31.23
C SER A 43 -12.09 -0.42 30.46
N PHE A 44 -11.27 -1.22 31.16
CA PHE A 44 -10.34 -2.15 30.56
C PHE A 44 -11.08 -3.34 29.93
N LYS A 45 -11.01 -3.46 28.60
CA LYS A 45 -11.57 -4.58 27.86
C LYS A 45 -10.51 -5.65 27.63
N PHE A 46 -10.71 -6.83 28.23
CA PHE A 46 -9.90 -8.02 27.96
C PHE A 46 -10.12 -8.62 26.56
N GLU A 47 -11.10 -8.12 25.81
CA GLU A 47 -11.47 -8.66 24.51
C GLU A 47 -10.48 -8.22 23.42
N ASN A 48 -9.62 -9.15 23.01
CA ASN A 48 -8.63 -8.93 21.95
C ASN A 48 -9.23 -8.95 20.54
N PHE A 49 -10.53 -9.16 20.41
CA PHE A 49 -11.25 -9.19 19.15
C PHE A 49 -12.47 -8.29 19.19
N SER A 50 -12.83 -7.77 18.03
CA SER A 50 -14.06 -7.01 17.83
C SER A 50 -14.90 -7.71 16.76
N ASN A 51 -16.19 -7.90 17.04
CA ASN A 51 -17.16 -8.40 16.06
C ASN A 51 -17.77 -7.20 15.36
N LEU A 52 -17.62 -7.13 14.04
CA LEU A 52 -18.02 -6.02 13.21
C LEU A 52 -18.96 -6.49 12.11
N GLN A 53 -19.78 -5.57 11.61
CA GLN A 53 -20.58 -5.79 10.40
C GLN A 53 -19.90 -5.16 9.18
N THR A 54 -19.78 -5.91 8.09
CA THR A 54 -19.29 -5.36 6.82
C THR A 54 -20.45 -4.86 5.97
N SER A 55 -20.28 -3.75 5.27
CA SER A 55 -21.16 -3.31 4.19
C SER A 55 -20.31 -2.77 3.06
N ILE A 56 -19.99 -3.63 2.09
CA ILE A 56 -19.10 -3.30 0.98
C ILE A 56 -19.94 -3.32 -0.29
N GLN A 57 -20.00 -2.18 -0.97
CA GLN A 57 -20.80 -1.98 -2.18
C GLN A 57 -19.88 -1.97 -3.41
N LEU A 58 -20.21 -2.82 -4.39
CA LEU A 58 -19.57 -2.89 -5.69
C LEU A 58 -20.53 -2.33 -6.75
N ALA A 59 -20.03 -2.08 -7.98
CA ALA A 59 -20.90 -1.78 -9.11
C ALA A 59 -21.82 -3.00 -9.39
N SER A 60 -23.00 -2.78 -9.96
CA SER A 60 -23.99 -3.86 -10.17
C SER A 60 -23.41 -5.01 -11.01
N THR A 61 -23.38 -6.21 -10.42
CA THR A 61 -22.79 -7.44 -11.01
C THR A 61 -23.68 -8.17 -12.01
N LYS A 62 -24.91 -7.66 -12.27
CA LYS A 62 -25.89 -8.30 -13.17
C LYS A 62 -25.37 -8.60 -14.59
N ALA A 63 -24.29 -7.96 -15.03
CA ALA A 63 -23.68 -8.18 -16.33
C ALA A 63 -22.30 -8.90 -16.30
N THR A 64 -21.64 -8.99 -15.14
CA THR A 64 -20.19 -9.31 -15.06
C THR A 64 -19.85 -10.61 -14.33
N GLY A 65 -20.82 -11.30 -13.71
CA GLY A 65 -20.62 -12.58 -13.02
C GLY A 65 -20.51 -12.43 -11.50
N VAL A 66 -19.96 -13.45 -10.83
CA VAL A 66 -19.78 -13.45 -9.36
C VAL A 66 -18.51 -12.69 -9.01
N GLU A 67 -18.65 -11.54 -8.34
CA GLU A 67 -17.52 -10.80 -7.77
C GLU A 67 -17.27 -11.24 -6.32
N ILE A 68 -16.00 -11.34 -5.94
CA ILE A 68 -15.57 -11.79 -4.62
C ILE A 68 -14.93 -10.63 -3.88
N VAL A 69 -15.24 -10.50 -2.60
CA VAL A 69 -14.60 -9.54 -1.69
C VAL A 69 -13.72 -10.31 -0.73
N GLN A 70 -12.52 -9.79 -0.52
CA GLN A 70 -11.55 -10.29 0.45
C GLN A 70 -11.18 -9.18 1.42
N ILE A 71 -10.96 -9.51 2.69
CA ILE A 71 -10.60 -8.56 3.73
C ILE A 71 -9.35 -9.09 4.43
N TYR A 72 -8.33 -8.24 4.54
CA TYR A 72 -7.02 -8.53 5.09
C TYR A 72 -6.70 -7.65 6.30
N ASP A 73 -5.84 -8.14 7.20
CA ASP A 73 -5.39 -7.38 8.38
C ASP A 73 -4.31 -6.33 8.09
N ALA A 74 -3.68 -6.43 6.92
CA ALA A 74 -2.75 -5.46 6.33
C ALA A 74 -2.72 -5.66 4.82
N HIS A 75 -2.00 -4.81 4.08
CA HIS A 75 -1.82 -4.99 2.63
C HIS A 75 -1.15 -6.35 2.34
N PRO A 76 -1.67 -7.19 1.41
CA PRO A 76 -1.11 -8.51 1.12
C PRO A 76 0.36 -8.50 0.67
N ASN A 77 0.74 -7.53 -0.17
CA ASN A 77 2.14 -7.32 -0.59
C ASN A 77 3.11 -7.01 0.58
N ASN A 78 2.58 -6.61 1.74
CA ASN A 78 3.35 -6.35 2.95
C ASN A 78 3.20 -7.48 3.99
N GLY A 79 2.77 -8.67 3.57
CA GLY A 79 2.58 -9.84 4.45
C GLY A 79 1.24 -9.86 5.19
N GLY A 80 0.26 -9.06 4.75
CA GLY A 80 -1.09 -9.08 5.28
C GLY A 80 -1.78 -10.44 5.13
N ARG A 81 -2.57 -10.81 6.14
CA ARG A 81 -3.26 -12.10 6.24
C ARG A 81 -4.73 -11.93 5.92
N LEU A 82 -5.26 -12.87 5.13
CA LEU A 82 -6.67 -12.94 4.82
C LEU A 82 -7.47 -13.22 6.10
N ILE A 83 -8.46 -12.38 6.37
CA ILE A 83 -9.39 -12.53 7.49
C ILE A 83 -10.70 -13.15 7.00
N LEU A 84 -11.26 -12.61 5.92
CA LEU A 84 -12.58 -13.00 5.41
C LEU A 84 -12.62 -12.93 3.89
N THR A 85 -13.33 -13.86 3.27
CA THR A 85 -13.60 -13.87 1.83
C THR A 85 -15.05 -14.28 1.59
N GLY A 86 -15.68 -13.74 0.55
CA GLY A 86 -16.99 -14.20 0.11
C GLY A 86 -17.53 -13.45 -1.10
N ALA A 87 -18.56 -14.02 -1.72
CA ALA A 87 -19.19 -13.45 -2.89
C ALA A 87 -20.15 -12.30 -2.54
N VAL A 88 -20.29 -11.35 -3.46
CA VAL A 88 -21.34 -10.33 -3.38
C VAL A 88 -22.70 -10.88 -3.81
N ASN A 89 -23.78 -10.33 -3.27
CA ASN A 89 -25.13 -10.69 -3.69
C ASN A 89 -25.47 -10.09 -5.07
N GLN A 90 -26.67 -10.40 -5.59
CA GLN A 90 -27.13 -9.94 -6.93
C GLN A 90 -27.25 -8.41 -7.07
N ASN A 91 -27.22 -7.67 -5.95
CA ASN A 91 -27.24 -6.21 -5.92
C ASN A 91 -25.81 -5.62 -5.77
N GLY A 92 -24.77 -6.45 -5.84
CA GLY A 92 -23.38 -6.02 -5.68
C GLY A 92 -23.00 -5.70 -4.22
N VAL A 93 -23.74 -6.22 -3.25
CA VAL A 93 -23.47 -5.94 -1.82
C VAL A 93 -22.86 -7.16 -1.14
N PHE A 94 -21.79 -6.92 -0.40
CA PHE A 94 -21.18 -7.87 0.54
C PHE A 94 -21.51 -7.46 1.99
N ASN A 95 -22.15 -8.37 2.71
CA ASN A 95 -22.66 -8.14 4.06
C ASN A 95 -22.50 -9.38 4.96
N LEU A 96 -21.26 -9.69 5.33
CA LEU A 96 -20.95 -10.76 6.27
C LEU A 96 -20.43 -10.19 7.61
N PRO A 97 -20.77 -10.82 8.75
CA PRO A 97 -20.12 -10.47 10.00
C PRO A 97 -18.64 -10.89 9.95
N ILE A 98 -17.77 -10.06 10.53
CA ILE A 98 -16.33 -10.33 10.60
C ILE A 98 -15.83 -10.16 12.04
N ARG A 99 -14.88 -11.01 12.43
CA ARG A 99 -14.17 -10.90 13.70
C ARG A 99 -12.72 -10.51 13.43
N ILE A 100 -12.33 -9.31 13.86
CA ILE A 100 -10.97 -8.80 13.67
C ILE A 100 -10.28 -8.56 15.02
N ALA A 101 -8.96 -8.48 15.04
CA ALA A 101 -8.24 -8.10 16.26
C ALA A 101 -8.56 -6.64 16.64
N SER A 102 -8.85 -6.38 17.91
CA SER A 102 -9.25 -5.05 18.40
C SER A 102 -8.16 -3.97 18.22
N ARG A 103 -6.92 -4.37 17.95
CA ARG A 103 -5.80 -3.47 17.67
C ARG A 103 -5.81 -2.89 16.25
N LEU A 104 -6.60 -3.47 15.33
CA LEU A 104 -6.66 -3.03 13.94
C LEU A 104 -7.52 -1.78 13.85
N THR A 105 -6.91 -0.67 13.48
CA THR A 105 -7.60 0.60 13.20
C THR A 105 -8.04 0.70 11.75
N GLU A 106 -7.51 -0.15 10.88
CA GLU A 106 -7.84 -0.27 9.46
C GLU A 106 -7.75 -1.73 9.02
N VAL A 107 -8.41 -2.03 7.91
CA VAL A 107 -8.33 -3.31 7.19
C VAL A 107 -8.13 -3.01 5.70
N TYR A 108 -7.55 -3.97 4.97
CA TYR A 108 -7.43 -3.86 3.52
C TYR A 108 -8.54 -4.68 2.87
N ILE A 109 -9.36 -4.04 2.05
CA ILE A 109 -10.45 -4.68 1.32
C ILE A 109 -9.99 -4.86 -0.12
N ALA A 110 -10.01 -6.10 -0.61
CA ALA A 110 -9.77 -6.41 -2.00
C ALA A 110 -11.07 -6.77 -2.71
N LYS A 111 -11.27 -6.23 -3.92
CA LYS A 111 -12.34 -6.64 -4.83
C LYS A 111 -11.75 -7.51 -5.93
N LEU A 112 -12.04 -8.81 -5.88
CA LEU A 112 -11.70 -9.76 -6.95
C LEU A 112 -12.78 -9.72 -8.04
N SER A 113 -12.39 -9.14 -9.16
CA SER A 113 -13.21 -9.06 -10.38
C SER A 113 -13.26 -10.41 -11.11
N SER A 114 -14.23 -10.57 -12.02
CA SER A 114 -14.31 -11.76 -12.87
C SER A 114 -13.13 -11.92 -13.84
N SER A 115 -12.31 -10.88 -13.99
CA SER A 115 -11.02 -10.89 -14.68
C SER A 115 -9.85 -11.42 -13.83
N GLY A 116 -10.06 -11.75 -12.56
CA GLY A 116 -9.01 -12.25 -11.66
C GLY A 116 -8.18 -11.15 -10.99
N LEU A 117 -8.53 -9.88 -11.20
CA LEU A 117 -7.81 -8.72 -10.67
C LEU A 117 -8.37 -8.32 -9.29
N ASN A 118 -7.50 -7.95 -8.34
CA ASN A 118 -7.78 -7.45 -6.99
C ASN A 118 -7.51 -5.94 -6.79
N GLU A 119 -8.57 -5.11 -6.72
CA GLU A 119 -8.42 -3.71 -6.28
C GLU A 119 -8.34 -3.66 -4.74
N TYR A 120 -7.22 -3.18 -4.17
CA TYR A 120 -7.02 -3.07 -2.72
C TYR A 120 -7.28 -1.66 -2.20
N VAL A 121 -8.04 -1.55 -1.11
CA VAL A 121 -8.29 -0.27 -0.44
C VAL A 121 -8.13 -0.41 1.06
N ALA A 122 -7.35 0.49 1.66
CA ALA A 122 -7.29 0.66 3.11
C ALA A 122 -8.60 1.31 3.59
N VAL A 123 -9.33 0.61 4.46
CA VAL A 123 -10.61 1.08 4.99
C VAL A 123 -10.51 1.16 6.52
N PRO A 124 -10.77 2.35 7.10
CA PRO A 124 -10.72 2.51 8.55
C PRO A 124 -11.84 1.70 9.21
N VAL A 125 -11.52 1.12 10.36
CA VAL A 125 -12.50 0.45 11.23
C VAL A 125 -13.17 1.51 12.08
N SER A 126 -14.41 1.88 11.73
CA SER A 126 -15.18 2.89 12.44
C SER A 126 -16.29 2.26 13.28
N GLY A 127 -16.19 2.36 14.60
CA GLY A 127 -17.22 1.87 15.52
C GLY A 127 -17.39 0.35 15.45
N THR A 128 -18.59 -0.10 15.07
CA THR A 128 -18.95 -1.52 14.96
C THR A 128 -19.07 -2.01 13.51
N SER A 129 -18.61 -1.24 12.53
CA SER A 129 -18.76 -1.56 11.12
C SER A 129 -17.56 -1.21 10.25
N ILE A 130 -17.39 -1.98 9.18
CA ILE A 130 -16.47 -1.67 8.06
C ILE A 130 -17.36 -1.38 6.85
N GLN A 131 -17.28 -0.16 6.33
CA GLN A 131 -18.13 0.28 5.23
C GLN A 131 -17.28 0.85 4.11
N PHE A 132 -17.53 0.42 2.87
CA PHE A 132 -16.83 0.93 1.70
C PHE A 132 -17.69 0.82 0.45
N ASN A 133 -17.52 1.76 -0.49
CA ASN A 133 -18.27 1.77 -1.75
C ASN A 133 -17.33 1.96 -2.94
N PHE A 134 -17.03 0.86 -3.63
CA PHE A 134 -16.26 0.84 -4.88
C PHE A 134 -17.01 1.49 -6.05
N ALA A 135 -18.35 1.58 -5.99
CA ALA A 135 -19.15 2.16 -7.07
C ALA A 135 -19.10 3.69 -7.10
N SER A 136 -18.85 4.35 -5.96
CA SER A 136 -18.79 5.82 -5.85
C SER A 136 -17.37 6.35 -5.64
N ASN A 137 -16.46 5.53 -5.10
CA ASN A 137 -15.08 5.89 -4.90
C ASN A 137 -14.23 5.21 -5.98
N LYS A 138 -13.82 5.95 -7.02
CA LYS A 138 -12.61 5.60 -7.76
C LYS A 138 -11.45 5.82 -6.79
N SER A 139 -10.96 4.76 -6.17
CA SER A 139 -9.82 4.82 -5.27
C SER A 139 -8.61 5.30 -6.07
N VAL A 140 -7.98 6.37 -5.60
CA VAL A 140 -6.64 6.77 -6.05
C VAL A 140 -5.71 5.70 -5.49
N GLU A 141 -5.26 4.78 -6.34
CA GLU A 141 -4.31 3.76 -5.93
C GLU A 141 -2.94 4.38 -5.63
N GLU A 142 -2.35 3.88 -4.55
CA GLU A 142 -1.00 4.19 -4.11
C GLU A 142 -0.04 3.77 -5.23
N SER A 143 0.40 4.78 -5.98
CA SER A 143 1.43 4.65 -7.00
C SER A 143 2.64 3.96 -6.40
N LEU A 144 2.88 2.69 -6.76
CA LEU A 144 4.21 2.08 -6.64
C LEU A 144 5.15 2.91 -7.53
N THR A 145 5.65 4.01 -6.97
CA THR A 145 6.80 4.68 -7.54
C THR A 145 7.96 3.71 -7.40
N VAL A 146 8.24 2.95 -8.45
CA VAL A 146 9.58 2.37 -8.66
C VAL A 146 10.48 3.59 -8.86
N GLY A 147 10.97 4.14 -7.75
CA GLY A 147 11.63 5.44 -7.67
C GLY A 147 13.03 5.50 -8.26
N ASN A 148 13.48 4.47 -8.98
CA ASN A 148 14.80 4.44 -9.60
C ASN A 148 14.66 4.39 -11.11
N CYS A 149 14.38 5.55 -11.71
CA CYS A 149 14.53 5.74 -13.15
C CYS A 149 16.02 5.88 -13.46
N ASP A 150 16.62 4.90 -14.14
CA ASP A 150 17.98 5.03 -14.65
C ASP A 150 18.05 6.09 -15.75
N ASN A 151 16.98 6.18 -16.56
CA ASN A 151 16.85 7.18 -17.61
C ASN A 151 15.42 7.70 -17.70
N THR A 152 15.26 9.01 -17.92
CA THR A 152 13.95 9.62 -18.17
C THR A 152 13.87 10.09 -19.61
N LEU A 153 12.82 9.68 -20.32
CA LEU A 153 12.57 10.14 -21.69
C LEU A 153 12.25 11.64 -21.71
N SER A 154 12.82 12.34 -22.68
CA SER A 154 12.49 13.74 -22.95
C SER A 154 11.00 13.92 -23.24
N ASN A 155 10.43 15.07 -22.88
CA ASN A 155 9.05 15.39 -23.26
C ASN A 155 8.88 15.38 -24.80
N ASN A 156 7.74 14.87 -25.28
CA ASN A 156 7.45 14.61 -26.68
C ASN A 156 8.45 13.64 -27.35
N PHE A 157 9.00 12.67 -26.62
CA PHE A 157 9.85 11.64 -27.20
C PHE A 157 9.15 10.97 -28.39
N ASN A 158 9.82 10.84 -29.54
CA ASN A 158 9.20 10.32 -30.76
C ASN A 158 10.19 9.49 -31.59
N SER A 159 10.64 8.37 -31.02
CA SER A 159 11.66 7.50 -31.62
C SER A 159 11.45 6.04 -31.21
N ASP A 160 12.33 5.17 -31.68
CA ASP A 160 12.48 3.81 -31.17
C ASP A 160 13.12 3.87 -29.77
N LEU A 161 12.68 2.98 -28.88
CA LEU A 161 13.18 2.86 -27.52
C LEU A 161 13.74 1.46 -27.29
N ASN A 162 15.00 1.40 -26.88
CA ASN A 162 15.67 0.19 -26.43
C ASN A 162 16.07 0.35 -24.97
N ILE A 163 15.47 -0.44 -24.08
CA ILE A 163 15.77 -0.48 -22.66
C ILE A 163 16.78 -1.62 -22.43
N PRO A 164 18.00 -1.35 -21.95
CA PRO A 164 18.98 -2.38 -21.63
C PRO A 164 18.49 -3.36 -20.54
N ALA A 165 19.17 -4.49 -20.41
CA ALA A 165 18.85 -5.48 -19.38
C ALA A 165 19.03 -4.90 -17.96
N GLY A 166 18.03 -5.08 -17.10
CA GLY A 166 18.02 -4.58 -15.72
C GLY A 166 17.82 -3.07 -15.56
N GLU A 167 17.73 -2.29 -16.64
CA GLU A 167 17.54 -0.84 -16.56
C GLU A 167 16.07 -0.44 -16.56
N THR A 168 15.77 0.68 -15.90
CA THR A 168 14.44 1.29 -15.83
C THR A 168 14.41 2.61 -16.58
N TYR A 169 13.59 2.68 -17.63
CA TYR A 169 13.33 3.92 -18.36
C TYR A 169 11.96 4.47 -18.00
N CYS A 170 11.89 5.80 -17.84
CA CYS A 170 10.70 6.46 -17.34
C CYS A 170 10.12 7.50 -18.29
N VAL A 171 8.80 7.53 -18.37
CA VAL A 171 8.03 8.66 -18.90
C VAL A 171 7.54 9.47 -17.71
N ALA A 172 8.18 10.61 -17.43
CA ALA A 172 7.83 11.43 -16.27
C ALA A 172 6.40 12.00 -16.34
N ALA A 173 5.84 12.35 -15.18
CA ALA A 173 4.53 12.99 -15.10
C ALA A 173 4.48 14.28 -15.93
N GLY A 174 3.40 14.47 -16.68
CA GLY A 174 3.25 15.60 -17.61
C GLY A 174 4.00 15.46 -18.95
N ASN A 175 4.89 14.49 -19.10
CA ASN A 175 5.55 14.22 -20.38
C ASN A 175 4.68 13.33 -21.28
N THR A 176 4.83 13.54 -22.58
CA THR A 176 4.27 12.66 -23.61
C THR A 176 5.39 11.91 -24.33
N ALA A 177 5.15 10.65 -24.69
CA ALA A 177 6.10 9.84 -25.45
C ALA A 177 5.37 8.97 -26.49
N THR A 178 5.81 9.06 -27.74
CA THR A 178 5.43 8.16 -28.83
C THR A 178 6.61 7.24 -29.12
N ILE A 179 6.53 6.01 -28.61
CA ILE A 179 7.54 4.97 -28.83
C ILE A 179 7.16 4.23 -30.11
N LYS A 180 7.91 4.47 -31.18
CA LYS A 180 7.64 3.86 -32.49
C LYS A 180 7.86 2.35 -32.47
N LYS A 181 8.93 1.94 -31.80
CA LYS A 181 9.29 0.53 -31.55
C LYS A 181 9.81 0.41 -30.13
N LEU A 182 9.22 -0.47 -29.33
CA LEU A 182 9.71 -0.79 -27.99
C LEU A 182 10.49 -2.10 -28.00
N THR A 183 11.65 -2.10 -27.34
CA THR A 183 12.44 -3.29 -27.03
C THR A 183 12.95 -3.19 -25.59
N ILE A 184 12.74 -4.25 -24.80
CA ILE A 184 13.18 -4.32 -23.41
C ILE A 184 14.11 -5.54 -23.26
N GLY A 185 15.29 -5.33 -22.68
CA GLY A 185 16.21 -6.41 -22.28
C GLY A 185 15.68 -7.21 -21.08
N ALA A 186 16.26 -8.36 -20.80
CA ALA A 186 15.87 -9.17 -19.64
C ALA A 186 15.98 -8.38 -18.32
N GLY A 187 14.96 -8.45 -17.45
CA GLY A 187 14.91 -7.66 -16.21
C GLY A 187 14.66 -6.16 -16.40
N GLY A 188 14.52 -5.66 -17.64
CA GLY A 188 14.31 -4.24 -17.91
C GLY A 188 12.88 -3.78 -17.63
N THR A 189 12.71 -2.49 -17.31
CA THR A 189 11.42 -1.91 -16.96
C THR A 189 11.13 -0.61 -17.71
N LEU A 190 9.92 -0.47 -18.25
CA LEU A 190 9.37 0.82 -18.69
C LEU A 190 8.37 1.32 -17.65
N SER A 191 8.67 2.41 -16.95
CA SER A 191 7.74 3.04 -15.99
C SER A 191 7.08 4.29 -16.58
N VAL A 192 5.76 4.35 -16.55
CA VAL A 192 4.98 5.41 -17.21
C VAL A 192 4.21 6.19 -16.15
N SER A 193 4.64 7.43 -15.88
CA SER A 193 3.92 8.39 -15.02
C SER A 193 3.25 9.52 -15.82
N GLY A 194 3.58 9.65 -17.11
CA GLY A 194 2.98 10.60 -18.05
C GLY A 194 2.05 9.91 -19.05
N THR A 195 2.12 10.32 -20.32
CA THR A 195 1.36 9.68 -21.41
C THR A 195 2.31 9.01 -22.40
N ALA A 196 2.16 7.70 -22.62
CA ALA A 196 2.96 6.93 -23.55
C ALA A 196 2.08 6.25 -24.62
N THR A 197 2.54 6.23 -25.86
CA THR A 197 1.92 5.48 -26.97
C THR A 197 2.99 4.62 -27.62
N ILE A 198 2.79 3.31 -27.60
CA ILE A 198 3.67 2.34 -28.25
C ILE A 198 3.01 1.90 -29.55
N THR A 199 3.69 2.16 -30.67
CA THR A 199 3.13 1.93 -32.01
C THR A 199 3.44 0.53 -32.53
N LYS A 200 4.60 -0.04 -32.15
CA LYS A 200 5.01 -1.40 -32.50
C LYS A 200 5.76 -2.04 -31.35
N ASN A 201 5.45 -3.30 -31.07
CA ASN A 201 6.21 -4.15 -30.15
C ASN A 201 7.03 -5.16 -30.95
N TYR A 202 8.27 -5.38 -30.53
CA TYR A 202 9.10 -6.47 -31.02
C TYR A 202 9.34 -7.45 -29.89
N GLN A 203 9.03 -8.72 -30.14
CA GLN A 203 9.45 -9.78 -29.25
C GLN A 203 10.96 -9.90 -29.30
N ASN A 204 11.58 -9.91 -28.13
CA ASN A 204 12.95 -10.35 -27.96
C ASN A 204 12.95 -11.44 -26.91
N SER A 205 13.61 -12.56 -27.18
CA SER A 205 13.76 -13.67 -26.24
C SER A 205 14.46 -13.19 -24.96
N GLY A 206 13.80 -13.37 -23.80
CA GLY A 206 14.32 -13.04 -22.47
C GLY A 206 13.21 -13.03 -21.41
N SER A 207 13.50 -13.44 -20.17
CA SER A 207 12.55 -13.44 -19.05
C SER A 207 12.44 -12.05 -18.38
N ASP A 208 11.36 -11.85 -17.62
CA ASP A 208 11.21 -10.77 -16.62
C ASP A 208 11.27 -9.33 -17.19
N LYS A 209 10.48 -9.04 -18.23
CA LYS A 209 10.37 -7.70 -18.82
C LYS A 209 9.08 -7.04 -18.37
N THR A 210 9.17 -5.83 -17.82
CA THR A 210 8.01 -5.20 -17.16
C THR A 210 7.68 -3.84 -17.77
N ILE A 211 6.39 -3.55 -17.93
CA ILE A 211 5.87 -2.20 -18.13
C ILE A 211 5.00 -1.86 -16.93
N VAL A 212 5.31 -0.76 -16.25
CA VAL A 212 4.53 -0.24 -15.13
C VAL A 212 3.83 1.04 -15.59
N VAL A 213 2.51 1.08 -15.47
CA VAL A 213 1.72 2.30 -15.71
C VAL A 213 1.29 2.84 -14.35
N ASN A 214 1.82 3.99 -13.96
CA ASN A 214 1.56 4.58 -12.66
C ASN A 214 0.20 5.29 -12.62
N SER A 215 -0.27 5.58 -11.40
CA SER A 215 -1.52 6.32 -11.17
C SER A 215 -1.52 7.68 -11.89
N GLY A 216 -2.62 8.00 -12.56
CA GLY A 216 -2.77 9.22 -13.36
C GLY A 216 -2.07 9.21 -14.73
N ALA A 217 -1.30 8.17 -15.03
CA ALA A 217 -0.65 8.00 -16.32
C ALA A 217 -1.59 7.35 -17.36
N SER A 218 -1.22 7.46 -18.64
CA SER A 218 -1.92 6.79 -19.73
C SER A 218 -0.94 6.08 -20.66
N LEU A 219 -1.17 4.80 -20.91
CA LEU A 219 -0.40 3.99 -21.85
C LEU A 219 -1.32 3.48 -22.97
N THR A 220 -0.88 3.65 -24.21
CA THR A 220 -1.52 3.03 -25.38
C THR A 220 -0.61 1.97 -25.97
N LEU A 221 -1.11 0.74 -26.10
CA LEU A 221 -0.40 -0.40 -26.67
C LEU A 221 -1.06 -0.86 -27.98
N PRO A 222 -0.32 -1.54 -28.87
CA PRO A 222 -0.95 -2.36 -29.90
C PRO A 222 -1.58 -3.61 -29.26
N LYS A 223 -2.72 -4.06 -29.80
CA LYS A 223 -3.50 -5.21 -29.25
C LYS A 223 -2.76 -6.56 -29.25
N TYR A 224 -1.72 -6.74 -30.07
CA TYR A 224 -1.04 -8.02 -30.29
C TYR A 224 0.47 -7.95 -30.05
N ASN A 225 1.09 -9.11 -29.81
CA ASN A 225 2.54 -9.33 -29.67
C ASN A 225 3.19 -8.63 -28.47
N LEU A 226 2.57 -8.73 -27.30
CA LEU A 226 3.15 -8.27 -26.04
C LEU A 226 3.88 -9.45 -25.38
N ASP A 227 5.21 -9.38 -25.31
CA ASP A 227 6.08 -10.32 -24.58
C ASP A 227 6.65 -9.65 -23.33
N TYR A 228 5.77 -8.92 -22.63
CA TYR A 228 6.06 -8.11 -21.46
C TYR A 228 4.96 -8.34 -20.43
N THR A 229 5.34 -8.36 -19.16
CA THR A 229 4.41 -8.22 -18.04
C THR A 229 3.99 -6.76 -17.96
N VAL A 230 2.68 -6.48 -17.98
CA VAL A 230 2.18 -5.10 -17.83
C VAL A 230 1.47 -4.98 -16.49
N GLN A 231 2.03 -4.18 -15.59
CA GLN A 231 1.46 -3.77 -14.31
C GLN A 231 0.78 -2.42 -14.51
N ASN A 232 -0.55 -2.36 -14.41
CA ASN A 232 -1.30 -1.15 -14.75
C ASN A 232 -2.08 -0.58 -13.57
N TYR A 233 -1.60 0.56 -13.05
CA TYR A 233 -2.24 1.40 -12.03
C TYR A 233 -2.82 2.70 -12.64
N GLY A 234 -2.75 2.86 -13.97
CA GLY A 234 -3.23 4.03 -14.70
C GLY A 234 -4.25 3.66 -15.78
N THR A 235 -4.31 4.47 -16.85
CA THR A 235 -5.20 4.20 -18.00
C THR A 235 -4.46 3.39 -19.06
N LEU A 236 -4.93 2.17 -19.35
CA LEU A 236 -4.40 1.36 -20.43
C LEU A 236 -5.37 1.33 -21.62
N ASN A 237 -4.88 1.70 -22.80
CA ASN A 237 -5.63 1.68 -24.06
C ASN A 237 -4.97 0.72 -25.05
N PHE A 238 -5.77 0.09 -25.90
CA PHE A 238 -5.28 -0.77 -26.97
C PHE A 238 -5.68 -0.23 -28.34
N THR A 239 -4.75 -0.29 -29.30
CA THR A 239 -4.96 0.12 -30.69
C THR A 239 -4.94 -1.11 -31.61
N GLY A 240 -5.92 -1.19 -32.50
CA GLY A 240 -6.02 -2.20 -33.56
C GLY A 240 -7.38 -2.92 -33.64
N SER A 241 -7.80 -3.23 -34.87
CA SER A 241 -8.91 -4.13 -35.21
C SER A 241 -8.35 -5.29 -36.04
N GLY A 242 -8.52 -6.54 -35.61
CA GLY A 242 -8.03 -7.73 -36.33
C GLY A 242 -7.95 -8.95 -35.43
N SER A 243 -7.95 -10.16 -35.99
CA SER A 243 -8.03 -11.47 -35.33
C SER A 243 -6.64 -12.10 -35.12
N GLY A 244 -6.26 -12.39 -33.88
CA GLY A 244 -5.03 -13.11 -33.52
C GLY A 244 -5.09 -13.53 -32.06
N ASP A 245 -4.48 -14.66 -31.72
CA ASP A 245 -4.64 -15.30 -30.41
C ASP A 245 -4.32 -14.35 -29.24
N ASP A 246 -5.28 -14.23 -28.32
CA ASP A 246 -5.25 -13.38 -27.14
C ASP A 246 -4.25 -13.93 -26.12
N ALA A 247 -2.95 -13.68 -26.32
CA ALA A 247 -1.91 -13.92 -25.33
C ALA A 247 -1.39 -12.58 -24.80
N CYS A 248 -2.25 -11.85 -24.10
CA CYS A 248 -1.81 -10.78 -23.22
C CYS A 248 -1.98 -11.27 -21.78
N GLN A 249 -0.87 -11.68 -21.15
CA GLN A 249 -0.81 -11.88 -19.70
C GLN A 249 -0.74 -10.47 -19.08
N ILE A 250 -1.88 -9.78 -19.07
CA ILE A 250 -2.03 -8.54 -18.32
C ILE A 250 -2.13 -8.99 -16.86
N GLU A 251 -1.03 -8.89 -16.13
CA GLU A 251 -1.05 -8.91 -14.67
C GLU A 251 -1.58 -7.56 -14.20
N GLY A 252 -2.89 -7.38 -14.41
CA GLY A 252 -3.65 -6.32 -13.78
C GLY A 252 -4.10 -6.80 -12.41
N ASP A 253 -3.89 -5.97 -11.41
CA ASP A 253 -4.63 -6.02 -10.15
C ASP A 253 -5.99 -5.33 -10.31
#